data_AF-A0A7S1YP87-F1
#
_entry.id   AF-A0A7S1YP87-F1
#
_cell.length_a   1.000
_cell.length_b   1.000
_cell.length_c   1.000
_cell.angle_alpha   90.00
_cell.angle_beta   90.00
_cell.angle_gamma   90.00
#
_symmetry.space_group_name_H-M   'P 1'
#
loop_
_entity.id
_entity.type
_entity.pdbx_description
1 polymer ?
#
loop_
_entity_poly.entity_id
_entity_poly.type
_entity_poly.pdbx_seq_one_letter_code
_entity_poly.pdbx_strand_id
1 'polypeptide(L)'
;VTTPKAHFTIRCGCKPRPQFSSENKKKQHQLPIVALVCNLASRSDDINTGGAILSHGEVETLLHEFGHALHSLLSRTSFQHLSGTRAPIDFVETPSHFMEHFAWEPQFLRLIAPSSMLLDEGILSTLVSTRYAFRGIDVRTQILYALFDQALFGTFYPHGQQQQQQNPSLFHSTQFFALLHQQHNVPYAEGTHWHTRFGHLVTYGAGYYGYLYSQVFALDIWKTRFAVATSDVVAGDDDKHDDVMSRREGTRLWKDMLIHGGGKDPNVMLRDVLGRAPNVDTFFDRA
;
A
#
# COMPACT_ATOMS: atom_id res chain seq x y z
N VAL A 1 2.39 -19.77 13.23
CA VAL A 1 1.64 -18.51 13.05
C VAL A 1 2.66 -17.39 13.01
N THR A 2 3.15 -17.06 11.82
CA THR A 2 3.88 -15.80 11.63
C THR A 2 2.82 -14.71 11.73
N THR A 3 2.97 -13.81 12.69
CA THR A 3 2.13 -12.62 12.79
C THR A 3 2.12 -11.94 11.41
N PRO A 4 0.96 -11.58 10.83
CA PRO A 4 0.97 -10.80 9.61
C PRO A 4 1.76 -9.52 9.87
N LYS A 5 2.53 -9.09 8.86
CA LYS A 5 3.19 -7.79 8.88
C LYS A 5 2.08 -6.75 9.05
N ALA A 6 2.26 -5.85 10.01
CA ALA A 6 1.18 -4.96 10.41
C ALA A 6 1.73 -3.72 11.09
N HIS A 7 1.09 -2.58 10.80
CA HIS A 7 1.17 -1.39 11.62
C HIS A 7 0.09 -1.41 12.71
N PHE A 8 0.46 -1.01 13.92
CA PHE A 8 -0.47 -0.85 15.03
C PHE A 8 -0.47 0.60 15.50
N THR A 9 -1.60 1.29 15.34
CA THR A 9 -1.77 2.64 15.90
C THR A 9 -2.10 2.53 17.39
N ILE A 10 -1.07 2.67 18.24
CA ILE A 10 -1.20 2.69 19.71
C ILE A 10 -1.90 3.98 20.17
N ARG A 11 -1.54 5.11 19.56
CA ARG A 11 -2.16 6.41 19.85
C ARG A 11 -2.37 7.19 18.57
N CYS A 12 -3.57 7.72 18.40
CA CYS A 12 -3.95 8.45 17.19
C CYS A 12 -3.45 9.90 17.24
N GLY A 13 -3.09 10.46 16.08
CA GLY A 13 -2.89 11.90 15.95
C GLY A 13 -4.24 12.59 15.81
N CYS A 14 -4.69 13.31 16.84
CA CYS A 14 -5.95 14.07 16.77
C CYS A 14 -5.96 15.29 17.70
N LYS A 15 -6.96 16.16 17.53
CA LYS A 15 -7.27 17.21 18.52
C LYS A 15 -7.76 16.56 19.82
N PRO A 16 -7.12 16.81 20.98
CA PRO A 16 -7.62 16.31 22.25
C PRO A 16 -8.96 16.99 22.59
N ARG A 17 -9.88 16.26 23.21
CA ARG A 17 -11.12 16.86 23.70
C ARG A 17 -10.79 17.89 24.80
N PRO A 18 -11.54 18.99 24.90
CA PRO A 18 -11.27 20.06 25.88
C PRO A 18 -11.17 19.56 27.33
N GLN A 19 -11.93 18.53 27.69
CA GLN A 19 -11.97 17.96 29.04
C GLN A 19 -10.70 17.17 29.43
N PHE A 20 -9.86 16.80 28.46
CA PHE A 20 -8.62 16.04 28.67
C PHE A 20 -7.36 16.84 28.33
N SER A 21 -7.48 18.14 28.05
CA SER A 21 -6.30 19.02 27.97
C SER A 21 -5.84 19.32 29.39
N SER A 22 -4.83 18.58 29.88
CA SER A 22 -4.13 18.97 31.11
C SER A 22 -3.48 20.34 30.95
N GLU A 23 -3.11 20.97 32.06
CA GLU A 23 -2.67 22.38 32.25
C GLU A 23 -1.63 22.94 31.26
N ASN A 24 -1.02 22.11 30.42
CA ASN A 24 -0.23 22.53 29.27
C ASN A 24 -1.13 22.98 28.10
N LYS A 25 -1.67 24.20 28.22
CA LYS A 25 -2.39 24.97 27.17
C LYS A 25 -1.64 25.15 25.83
N LYS A 26 -0.48 24.50 25.62
CA LYS A 26 0.38 24.63 24.42
C LYS A 26 0.26 23.47 23.42
N LYS A 27 -0.24 22.29 23.79
CA LYS A 27 -0.37 21.18 22.81
C LYS A 27 -1.77 21.15 22.20
N GLN A 28 -1.92 21.79 21.03
CA GLN A 28 -3.15 21.78 20.24
C GLN A 28 -3.48 20.40 19.63
N HIS A 29 -2.52 19.48 19.55
CA HIS A 29 -2.69 18.12 19.00
C HIS A 29 -2.03 17.03 19.86
N GLN A 30 -2.70 15.88 19.97
CA GLN A 30 -2.15 14.64 20.50
C GLN A 30 -1.13 14.07 19.53
N LEU A 31 0.05 13.70 20.03
CA LEU A 31 1.11 13.10 19.20
C LEU A 31 0.80 11.61 18.93
N PRO A 32 0.82 11.13 17.68
CA PRO A 32 0.59 9.73 17.39
C PRO A 32 1.72 8.82 17.93
N ILE A 33 1.38 7.56 18.20
CA ILE A 33 2.32 6.48 18.51
C ILE A 33 1.93 5.29 17.64
N VAL A 34 2.87 4.79 16.85
CA VAL A 34 2.68 3.66 15.95
C VAL A 34 3.77 2.62 16.23
N ALA A 35 3.39 1.35 16.28
CA ALA A 35 4.32 0.23 16.25
C ALA A 35 4.30 -0.40 14.87
N LEU A 36 5.49 -0.57 14.28
CA LEU A 36 5.68 -1.27 13.01
C LEU A 36 6.16 -2.68 13.31
N VAL A 37 5.41 -3.69 12.89
CA VAL A 37 5.75 -5.10 13.13
C VAL A 37 5.97 -5.79 11.79
N CYS A 38 7.24 -6.11 11.50
CA CYS A 38 7.63 -6.82 10.29
C CYS A 38 8.43 -8.07 10.67
N ASN A 39 8.05 -9.21 10.09
CA ASN A 39 8.87 -10.42 10.11
C ASN A 39 9.83 -10.35 8.92
N LEU A 40 11.02 -9.80 9.16
CA LEU A 40 12.10 -9.66 8.17
C LEU A 40 13.24 -10.63 8.52
N ALA A 41 14.13 -10.87 7.56
CA ALA A 41 15.32 -11.69 7.74
C ALA A 41 16.06 -11.33 9.04
N SER A 42 16.43 -12.37 9.79
CA SER A 42 17.28 -12.22 10.96
C SER A 42 18.72 -11.98 10.54
N ARG A 43 19.52 -11.45 11.48
CA ARG A 43 20.96 -11.26 11.29
C ARG A 43 21.60 -12.55 10.79
N SER A 44 22.45 -12.44 9.77
CA SER A 44 23.21 -13.59 9.28
C SER A 44 24.33 -13.93 10.29
N ASP A 45 24.65 -15.22 10.43
CA ASP A 45 25.78 -15.68 11.24
C ASP A 45 27.14 -15.34 10.60
N ASP A 46 27.15 -14.82 9.37
CA ASP A 46 28.37 -14.36 8.71
C ASP A 46 28.87 -13.05 9.34
N ILE A 47 29.94 -13.18 10.12
CA ILE A 47 30.67 -12.11 10.80
C ILE A 47 31.04 -10.95 9.85
N ASN A 48 31.22 -11.21 8.54
CA ASN A 48 31.61 -10.19 7.57
C ASN A 48 30.46 -9.28 7.13
N THR A 49 29.21 -9.72 7.29
CA THR A 49 28.02 -8.92 6.91
C THR A 49 27.56 -7.99 8.04
N GLY A 50 27.86 -8.33 9.31
CA GLY A 50 27.60 -7.50 10.48
C GLY A 50 26.11 -7.26 10.84
N GLY A 51 25.15 -7.69 10.02
CA GLY A 51 23.73 -7.39 10.16
C GLY A 51 22.78 -8.33 9.39
N ALA A 52 21.48 -8.00 9.41
CA ALA A 52 20.49 -8.68 8.58
C ALA A 52 20.54 -8.13 7.15
N ILE A 53 20.54 -9.01 6.15
CA ILE A 53 20.44 -8.64 4.74
C ILE A 53 19.01 -8.91 4.30
N LEU A 54 18.32 -7.87 3.85
CA LEU A 54 16.96 -7.99 3.36
C LEU A 54 16.97 -8.28 1.86
N SER A 55 16.10 -9.20 1.44
CA SER A 55 15.75 -9.34 0.03
C SER A 55 15.03 -8.07 -0.46
N HIS A 56 15.03 -7.85 -1.78
CA HIS A 56 14.33 -6.71 -2.37
C HIS A 56 12.83 -6.70 -2.01
N GLY A 57 12.16 -7.87 -2.05
CA GLY A 57 10.76 -7.99 -1.64
C GLY A 57 10.51 -7.70 -0.16
N GLU A 58 11.50 -7.93 0.72
CA GLU A 58 11.42 -7.53 2.13
C GLU A 58 11.57 -6.02 2.30
N VAL A 59 12.40 -5.35 1.50
CA VAL A 59 12.50 -3.88 1.45
C VAL A 59 11.20 -3.27 0.96
N GLU A 60 10.61 -3.82 -0.11
CA GLU A 60 9.30 -3.39 -0.62
C GLU A 60 8.22 -3.55 0.46
N THR A 61 8.19 -4.70 1.14
CA THR A 61 7.21 -4.89 2.21
C THR A 61 7.44 -3.95 3.39
N LEU A 62 8.69 -3.68 3.77
CA LEU A 62 8.99 -2.72 4.83
C LEU A 62 8.48 -1.33 4.46
N LEU A 63 8.65 -0.91 3.21
CA LEU A 63 8.15 0.38 2.72
C LEU A 63 6.63 0.44 2.65
N HIS A 64 5.96 -0.66 2.27
CA HIS A 64 4.51 -0.78 2.34
C HIS A 64 3.99 -0.49 3.76
N GLU A 65 4.50 -1.22 4.75
CA GLU A 65 4.11 -1.05 6.16
C GLU A 65 4.49 0.34 6.67
N PHE A 66 5.65 0.86 6.26
CA PHE A 66 6.09 2.20 6.61
C PHE A 66 5.16 3.29 6.02
N GLY A 67 4.56 3.07 4.85
CA GLY A 67 3.54 3.96 4.29
C GLY A 67 2.30 4.06 5.17
N HIS A 68 1.81 2.95 5.73
CA HIS A 68 0.73 2.99 6.72
C HIS A 68 1.15 3.70 8.01
N ALA A 69 2.38 3.47 8.48
CA ALA A 69 2.93 4.15 9.64
C ALA A 69 3.01 5.66 9.41
N LEU A 70 3.53 6.10 8.26
CA LEU A 70 3.58 7.51 7.87
C LEU A 70 2.17 8.11 7.81
N HIS A 71 1.21 7.44 7.18
CA HIS A 71 -0.18 7.92 7.14
C HIS A 71 -0.74 8.15 8.55
N SER A 72 -0.46 7.21 9.47
CA SER A 72 -0.87 7.32 10.88
C SER A 72 -0.13 8.41 11.66
N LEU A 73 1.18 8.58 11.41
CA LEU A 73 2.03 9.57 12.07
C LEU A 73 1.80 11.00 11.58
N LEU A 74 1.41 11.16 10.31
CA LEU A 74 1.27 12.46 9.65
C LEU A 74 -0.17 13.00 9.67
N SER A 75 -1.16 12.13 9.89
CA SER A 75 -2.56 12.50 10.06
C SER A 75 -2.81 13.45 11.25
N ARG A 76 -3.61 14.48 11.04
CA ARG A 76 -4.00 15.50 12.03
C ARG A 76 -5.50 15.77 11.95
N THR A 77 -6.30 14.82 12.45
CA THR A 77 -7.76 14.92 12.41
C THR A 77 -8.37 15.51 13.68
N SER A 78 -9.59 16.03 13.59
CA SER A 78 -10.37 16.43 14.78
C SER A 78 -10.87 15.22 15.57
N PHE A 79 -11.08 14.08 14.90
CA PHE A 79 -11.65 12.88 15.51
C PHE A 79 -10.73 11.67 15.36
N GLN A 80 -10.53 10.93 16.46
CA GLN A 80 -9.69 9.74 16.47
C GLN A 80 -10.13 8.67 15.47
N HIS A 81 -11.43 8.52 15.23
CA HIS A 81 -12.00 7.49 14.35
C HIS A 81 -11.72 7.76 12.87
N LEU A 82 -11.20 8.93 12.53
CA LEU A 82 -10.77 9.31 11.18
C LEU A 82 -9.24 9.44 11.09
N SER A 83 -8.51 9.19 12.17
CA SER A 83 -7.06 9.41 12.20
C SER A 83 -6.31 8.28 11.52
N GLY A 84 -5.34 8.64 10.68
CA GLY A 84 -4.41 7.72 10.04
C GLY A 84 -5.11 6.83 9.03
N THR A 85 -4.83 5.53 9.09
CA THR A 85 -5.42 4.51 8.20
C THR A 85 -6.90 4.19 8.49
N ARG A 86 -7.61 5.01 9.26
CA ARG A 86 -9.06 4.89 9.42
C ARG A 86 -9.78 5.68 8.32
N ALA A 87 -9.58 5.25 7.09
CA ALA A 87 -10.09 5.85 5.86
C ALA A 87 -10.90 4.81 5.07
N PRO A 88 -11.61 5.20 4.00
CA PRO A 88 -12.28 4.24 3.11
C PRO A 88 -11.33 3.14 2.63
N ILE A 89 -11.83 1.90 2.61
CA ILE A 89 -11.01 0.69 2.39
C ILE A 89 -10.44 0.60 0.98
N ASP A 90 -11.11 1.22 0.03
CA ASP A 90 -10.70 1.36 -1.37
C ASP A 90 -9.62 2.43 -1.60
N PHE A 91 -9.22 3.15 -0.55
CA PHE A 91 -8.19 4.18 -0.57
C PHE A 91 -7.05 3.95 0.44
N VAL A 92 -7.32 3.27 1.55
CA VAL A 92 -6.39 3.17 2.70
C VAL A 92 -5.02 2.58 2.36
N GLU A 93 -4.95 1.76 1.32
CA GLU A 93 -3.72 1.13 0.80
C GLU A 93 -2.96 2.04 -0.19
N THR A 94 -3.52 3.18 -0.60
CA THR A 94 -2.87 4.10 -1.56
C THR A 94 -1.54 4.62 -1.01
N PRO A 95 -1.43 5.07 0.26
CA PRO A 95 -0.15 5.49 0.83
C PRO A 95 0.89 4.38 0.95
N SER A 96 0.49 3.14 1.26
CA SER A 96 1.41 2.01 1.39
C SER A 96 1.95 1.59 0.02
N HIS A 97 1.08 1.40 -0.97
CA HIS A 97 1.50 1.13 -2.35
C HIS A 97 2.31 2.28 -2.96
N PHE A 98 2.01 3.54 -2.60
CA PHE A 98 2.83 4.67 -3.04
C PHE A 98 4.28 4.52 -2.54
N MET A 99 4.47 4.13 -1.27
CA MET A 99 5.82 3.95 -0.71
C MET A 99 6.60 2.79 -1.33
N GLU A 100 5.93 1.74 -1.83
CA GLU A 100 6.57 0.64 -2.56
C GLU A 100 7.35 1.14 -3.79
N HIS A 101 6.92 2.24 -4.42
CA HIS A 101 7.63 2.78 -5.58
C HIS A 101 9.09 3.15 -5.27
N PHE A 102 9.38 3.66 -4.07
CA PHE A 102 10.75 3.97 -3.67
C PHE A 102 11.65 2.72 -3.62
N ALA A 103 11.08 1.53 -3.36
CA ALA A 103 11.84 0.28 -3.41
C ALA A 103 12.42 -0.03 -4.80
N TRP A 104 11.89 0.62 -5.83
CA TRP A 104 12.28 0.44 -7.22
C TRP A 104 13.04 1.63 -7.79
N GLU A 105 13.39 2.62 -6.96
CA GLU A 105 14.08 3.83 -7.41
C GLU A 105 15.59 3.74 -7.12
N PRO A 106 16.45 3.78 -8.16
CA PRO A 106 17.90 3.65 -8.01
C PRO A 106 18.51 4.61 -6.99
N GLN A 107 18.04 5.87 -6.96
CA GLN A 107 18.51 6.89 -6.03
C GLN A 107 18.18 6.53 -4.57
N PHE A 108 16.97 6.01 -4.32
CA PHE A 108 16.57 5.58 -2.99
C PHE A 108 17.32 4.32 -2.54
N LEU A 109 17.47 3.34 -3.45
CA LEU A 109 18.21 2.11 -3.15
C LEU A 109 19.67 2.40 -2.77
N ARG A 110 20.33 3.34 -3.46
CA ARG A 110 21.68 3.78 -3.10
C ARG A 110 21.75 4.49 -1.75
N LEU A 111 20.68 5.20 -1.36
CA LEU A 111 20.63 5.90 -0.08
C LEU A 111 20.56 4.91 1.10
N ILE A 112 19.84 3.80 0.94
CA ILE A 112 19.63 2.82 2.01
C ILE A 112 20.64 1.66 1.99
N ALA A 113 21.34 1.47 0.88
CA ALA A 113 22.35 0.43 0.76
C ALA A 113 23.55 0.73 1.67
N PRO A 114 24.10 -0.27 2.39
CA PRO A 114 25.31 -0.08 3.16
C PRO A 114 26.48 0.22 2.21
N SER A 115 27.47 1.00 2.67
CA SER A 115 28.64 1.37 1.85
C SER A 115 29.44 0.16 1.33
N SER A 116 29.31 -1.00 1.96
CA SER A 116 29.93 -2.26 1.52
C SER A 116 29.20 -2.95 0.36
N MET A 117 27.94 -2.59 0.10
CA MET A 117 27.16 -3.10 -1.02
C MET A 117 27.28 -2.15 -2.21
N LEU A 118 28.12 -2.53 -3.17
CA LEU A 118 28.22 -1.81 -4.43
C LEU A 118 26.99 -2.10 -5.29
N LEU A 119 26.08 -1.14 -5.37
CA LEU A 119 24.96 -1.15 -6.31
C LEU A 119 25.36 -0.37 -7.56
N ASP A 120 26.03 -1.04 -8.49
CA ASP A 120 26.35 -0.45 -9.79
C ASP A 120 25.10 -0.25 -10.66
N GLU A 121 25.25 0.51 -11.75
CA GLU A 121 24.15 0.78 -12.68
C GLU A 121 23.61 -0.49 -13.35
N GLY A 122 24.46 -1.50 -13.57
CA GLY A 122 24.07 -2.75 -14.22
C GLY A 122 23.11 -3.55 -13.34
N ILE A 123 23.43 -3.71 -12.06
CA ILE A 123 22.59 -4.38 -11.07
C ILE A 123 21.27 -3.63 -10.90
N LEU A 124 21.31 -2.30 -10.74
CA LEU A 124 20.11 -1.49 -10.55
C LEU A 124 19.20 -1.51 -11.78
N SER A 125 19.77 -1.35 -12.98
CA SER A 125 19.02 -1.46 -14.23
C SER A 125 18.38 -2.84 -14.39
N THR A 126 19.11 -3.91 -14.05
CA THR A 126 18.59 -5.27 -14.10
C THR A 126 17.43 -5.42 -13.13
N LEU A 127 17.60 -5.04 -11.87
CA LEU A 127 16.54 -5.07 -10.86
C LEU A 127 15.29 -4.32 -11.35
N VAL A 128 15.43 -3.06 -11.75
CA VAL A 128 14.30 -2.23 -12.20
C VAL A 128 13.58 -2.86 -13.40
N SER A 129 14.32 -3.48 -14.34
CA SER A 129 13.73 -4.17 -15.50
C SER A 129 12.85 -5.35 -15.12
N THR A 130 13.08 -5.97 -13.95
CA THR A 130 12.29 -7.11 -13.46
C THR A 130 10.99 -6.72 -12.75
N ARG A 131 10.78 -5.43 -12.44
CA ARG A 131 9.62 -4.94 -11.66
C ARG A 131 8.27 -5.45 -12.15
N TYR A 132 8.12 -5.56 -13.46
CA TYR A 132 6.86 -5.93 -14.10
C TYR A 132 6.88 -7.34 -14.70
N ALA A 133 7.93 -8.12 -14.43
CA ALA A 133 7.95 -9.53 -14.77
C ALA A 133 6.74 -10.21 -14.11
N PHE A 134 5.95 -10.93 -14.91
CA PHE A 134 4.74 -11.65 -14.46
C PHE A 134 3.59 -10.80 -13.90
N ARG A 135 3.60 -9.47 -14.06
CA ARG A 135 2.55 -8.56 -13.57
C ARG A 135 1.13 -9.00 -13.97
N GLY A 136 0.95 -9.55 -15.17
CA GLY A 136 -0.34 -10.06 -15.63
C GLY A 136 -0.90 -11.19 -14.76
N ILE A 137 -0.04 -12.09 -14.26
CA ILE A 137 -0.44 -13.19 -13.36
C ILE A 137 -0.77 -12.62 -11.97
N ASP A 138 0.02 -11.66 -11.48
CA ASP A 138 -0.20 -11.03 -10.17
C ASP A 138 -1.52 -10.27 -10.15
N VAL A 139 -1.75 -9.38 -11.12
CA VAL A 139 -3.01 -8.62 -11.24
C VAL A 139 -4.19 -9.56 -11.38
N ARG A 140 -4.06 -10.63 -12.17
CA ARG A 140 -5.13 -11.62 -12.31
C ARG A 140 -5.42 -12.36 -11.00
N THR A 141 -4.39 -12.68 -10.23
CA THR A 141 -4.53 -13.31 -8.90
C THR A 141 -5.24 -12.36 -7.92
N GLN A 142 -4.92 -11.06 -7.96
CA GLN A 142 -5.61 -10.04 -7.17
C GLN A 142 -7.10 -9.90 -7.57
N ILE A 143 -7.40 -9.93 -8.89
CA ILE A 143 -8.78 -9.93 -9.40
C ILE A 143 -9.53 -11.17 -8.88
N LEU A 144 -8.91 -12.35 -8.95
CA LEU A 144 -9.48 -13.60 -8.44
C LEU A 144 -9.85 -13.48 -6.95
N TYR A 145 -8.93 -12.97 -6.12
CA TYR A 145 -9.19 -12.76 -4.70
C TYR A 145 -10.30 -11.76 -4.44
N ALA A 146 -10.37 -10.67 -5.21
CA ALA A 146 -11.46 -9.70 -5.13
C ALA A 146 -12.81 -10.32 -5.54
N LEU A 147 -12.86 -11.14 -6.60
CA LEU A 147 -14.06 -11.86 -7.02
C LEU A 147 -14.52 -12.85 -5.95
N PHE A 148 -13.58 -13.56 -5.33
CA PHE A 148 -13.88 -14.47 -4.24
C PHE A 148 -14.44 -13.75 -3.01
N ASP A 149 -13.81 -12.64 -2.59
CA ASP A 149 -14.28 -11.78 -1.51
C ASP A 149 -15.69 -11.22 -1.78
N GLN A 150 -15.94 -10.69 -2.98
CA GLN A 150 -17.26 -10.19 -3.36
C GLN A 150 -18.33 -11.29 -3.42
N ALA A 151 -17.97 -12.51 -3.81
CA ALA A 151 -18.92 -13.63 -3.80
C ALA A 151 -19.25 -14.11 -2.38
N LEU A 152 -18.31 -13.99 -1.44
CA LEU A 152 -18.53 -14.36 -0.03
C LEU A 152 -19.43 -13.37 0.71
N PHE A 153 -19.22 -12.07 0.49
CA PHE A 153 -19.88 -11.01 1.27
C PHE A 153 -20.94 -10.22 0.48
N GLY A 154 -20.94 -10.33 -0.84
CA GLY A 154 -21.88 -9.66 -1.71
C GLY A 154 -23.15 -10.46 -1.95
N THR A 155 -24.04 -9.86 -2.73
CA THR A 155 -25.29 -10.50 -3.20
C THR A 155 -25.15 -11.08 -4.61
N PHE A 156 -24.02 -10.85 -5.27
CA PHE A 156 -23.78 -11.24 -6.66
C PHE A 156 -23.03 -12.56 -6.76
N TYR A 157 -23.68 -13.56 -7.33
CA TYR A 157 -23.08 -14.82 -7.74
C TYR A 157 -22.89 -14.81 -9.26
N PRO A 158 -21.64 -14.82 -9.78
CA PRO A 158 -21.42 -14.99 -11.21
C PRO A 158 -22.09 -16.31 -11.67
N HIS A 159 -22.81 -16.26 -12.79
CA HIS A 159 -23.44 -17.43 -13.45
C HIS A 159 -24.67 -18.05 -12.79
N GLY A 160 -25.61 -17.24 -12.30
CA GLY A 160 -26.99 -17.71 -12.04
C GLY A 160 -27.16 -18.65 -10.86
N GLN A 161 -26.18 -18.73 -9.95
CA GLN A 161 -26.29 -19.49 -8.69
C GLN A 161 -27.16 -18.78 -7.64
N GLN A 162 -28.33 -18.26 -8.04
CA GLN A 162 -29.32 -17.69 -7.10
C GLN A 162 -29.79 -18.70 -6.05
N GLN A 163 -29.69 -20.01 -6.33
CA GLN A 163 -30.09 -21.07 -5.39
C GLN A 163 -29.26 -21.07 -4.09
N GLN A 164 -28.02 -20.57 -4.08
CA GLN A 164 -27.19 -20.53 -2.86
C GLN A 164 -27.62 -19.43 -1.88
N GLN A 165 -28.29 -18.37 -2.33
CA GLN A 165 -28.91 -17.37 -1.42
C GLN A 165 -30.03 -17.99 -0.57
N GLN A 166 -30.69 -19.04 -1.05
CA GLN A 166 -31.80 -19.67 -0.32
C GLN A 166 -31.32 -20.64 0.76
N ASN A 167 -30.06 -21.09 0.70
CA ASN A 167 -29.50 -21.96 1.72
C ASN A 167 -27.98 -21.77 1.86
N PRO A 168 -27.52 -20.92 2.79
CA PRO A 168 -26.10 -20.67 3.05
C PRO A 168 -25.27 -21.93 3.31
N SER A 169 -25.92 -23.02 3.76
CA SER A 169 -25.26 -24.32 3.99
C SER A 169 -24.80 -25.02 2.71
N LEU A 170 -25.22 -24.56 1.53
CA LEU A 170 -24.84 -25.13 0.23
C LEU A 170 -23.63 -24.42 -0.43
N PHE A 171 -23.13 -23.32 0.14
CA PHE A 171 -21.96 -22.64 -0.42
C PHE A 171 -20.66 -23.35 -0.02
N HIS A 172 -20.07 -24.09 -0.97
CA HIS A 172 -18.79 -24.76 -0.79
C HIS A 172 -17.62 -23.85 -1.19
N SER A 173 -17.14 -23.04 -0.25
CA SER A 173 -16.07 -22.04 -0.47
C SER A 173 -14.82 -22.59 -1.15
N THR A 174 -14.38 -23.79 -0.79
CA THR A 174 -13.23 -24.46 -1.42
C THR A 174 -13.47 -24.74 -2.91
N GLN A 175 -14.65 -25.28 -3.24
CA GLN A 175 -15.00 -25.61 -4.62
C GLN A 175 -15.13 -24.33 -5.46
N PHE A 176 -15.77 -23.30 -4.89
CA PHE A 176 -15.89 -22.02 -5.57
C PHE A 176 -14.54 -21.34 -5.80
N PHE A 177 -13.64 -21.37 -4.82
CA PHE A 177 -12.28 -20.86 -4.97
C PHE A 177 -11.50 -21.60 -6.08
N ALA A 178 -11.59 -22.94 -6.12
CA ALA A 178 -10.98 -23.74 -7.17
C ALA A 178 -11.56 -23.43 -8.57
N LEU A 179 -12.88 -23.22 -8.67
CA LEU A 179 -13.55 -22.83 -9.90
C LEU A 179 -13.04 -21.47 -10.40
N LEU A 180 -12.91 -20.47 -9.53
CA LEU A 180 -12.36 -19.17 -9.92
C LEU A 180 -10.91 -19.30 -10.44
N HIS A 181 -10.08 -20.10 -9.78
CA HIS A 181 -8.72 -20.38 -10.27
C HIS A 181 -8.72 -20.97 -11.68
N GLN A 182 -9.59 -21.95 -11.94
CA GLN A 182 -9.75 -22.55 -13.26
C GLN A 182 -10.23 -21.53 -14.30
N GLN A 183 -11.28 -20.77 -14.00
CA GLN A 183 -11.87 -19.78 -14.91
C GLN A 183 -10.88 -18.66 -15.27
N HIS A 184 -10.01 -18.29 -14.34
CA HIS A 184 -9.02 -17.25 -14.54
C HIS A 184 -7.63 -17.78 -14.96
N ASN A 185 -7.46 -19.09 -15.19
CA ASN A 185 -6.16 -19.68 -15.54
C ASN A 185 -5.05 -19.32 -14.52
N VAL A 186 -5.37 -19.29 -13.23
CA VAL A 186 -4.40 -19.14 -12.14
C VAL A 186 -4.18 -20.52 -11.54
N PRO A 187 -2.94 -21.05 -11.46
CA PRO A 187 -2.68 -22.37 -10.92
C PRO A 187 -3.31 -22.58 -9.53
N TYR A 188 -3.94 -23.74 -9.33
CA TYR A 188 -4.55 -24.14 -8.07
C TYR A 188 -3.97 -25.47 -7.61
N ALA A 189 -3.60 -25.55 -6.34
CA ALA A 189 -3.15 -26.79 -5.73
C ALA A 189 -4.35 -27.57 -5.19
N GLU A 190 -4.66 -28.70 -5.83
CA GLU A 190 -5.75 -29.58 -5.41
C GLU A 190 -5.56 -30.07 -3.97
N GLY A 191 -6.67 -30.31 -3.27
CA GLY A 191 -6.67 -30.75 -1.87
C GLY A 191 -6.29 -29.66 -0.86
N THR A 192 -6.13 -28.40 -1.30
CA THR A 192 -5.81 -27.27 -0.41
C THR A 192 -7.01 -26.37 -0.12
N HIS A 193 -6.96 -25.70 1.03
CA HIS A 193 -7.96 -24.74 1.46
C HIS A 193 -7.32 -23.34 1.66
N TRP A 194 -6.60 -22.85 0.66
CA TRP A 194 -5.82 -21.61 0.77
C TRP A 194 -6.65 -20.41 1.25
N HIS A 195 -7.90 -20.29 0.81
CA HIS A 195 -8.80 -19.22 1.24
C HIS A 195 -9.05 -19.19 2.75
N THR A 196 -8.87 -20.30 3.47
CA THR A 196 -9.02 -20.33 4.95
C THR A 196 -7.90 -19.60 5.69
N ARG A 197 -6.75 -19.39 5.05
CA ARG A 197 -5.65 -18.55 5.57
C ARG A 197 -5.67 -17.13 5.03
N PHE A 198 -6.70 -16.77 4.26
CA PHE A 198 -6.83 -15.44 3.67
C PHE A 198 -7.39 -14.47 4.72
N GLY A 199 -6.52 -13.99 5.60
CA GLY A 199 -6.90 -13.17 6.76
C GLY A 199 -7.67 -11.89 6.41
N HIS A 200 -7.47 -11.35 5.21
CA HIS A 200 -8.20 -10.18 4.70
C HIS A 200 -9.70 -10.39 4.64
N LEU A 201 -10.21 -11.62 4.54
CA LEU A 201 -11.66 -11.87 4.58
C LEU A 201 -12.28 -11.44 5.93
N VAL A 202 -11.50 -11.37 7.02
CA VAL A 202 -12.02 -11.00 8.34
C VAL A 202 -11.99 -9.48 8.57
N THR A 203 -10.89 -8.83 8.21
CA THR A 203 -10.67 -7.39 8.48
C THR A 203 -11.03 -6.49 7.30
N TYR A 204 -11.05 -7.04 6.07
CA TYR A 204 -11.29 -6.34 4.81
C TYR A 204 -12.47 -6.93 4.01
N GLY A 205 -13.30 -7.78 4.63
CA GLY A 205 -14.40 -8.45 3.94
C GLY A 205 -15.26 -7.49 3.11
N ALA A 206 -15.57 -7.87 1.88
CA ALA A 206 -16.24 -7.07 0.85
C ALA A 206 -15.42 -5.88 0.31
N GLY A 207 -14.15 -5.73 0.68
CA GLY A 207 -13.30 -4.60 0.31
C GLY A 207 -11.99 -4.98 -0.37
N TYR A 208 -11.73 -6.27 -0.67
CA TYR A 208 -10.41 -6.68 -1.18
C TYR A 208 -10.04 -6.05 -2.53
N TYR A 209 -11.03 -5.69 -3.35
CA TYR A 209 -10.83 -4.94 -4.60
C TYR A 209 -10.08 -3.60 -4.38
N GLY A 210 -10.12 -3.06 -3.16
CA GLY A 210 -9.44 -1.84 -2.77
C GLY A 210 -7.92 -1.88 -2.95
N TYR A 211 -7.31 -3.07 -2.91
CA TYR A 211 -5.88 -3.24 -3.20
C TYR A 211 -5.55 -2.81 -4.64
N LEU A 212 -6.30 -3.28 -5.64
CA LEU A 212 -6.07 -2.90 -7.03
C LEU A 212 -6.37 -1.43 -7.27
N TYR A 213 -7.45 -0.90 -6.70
CA TYR A 213 -7.78 0.53 -6.77
C TYR A 213 -6.64 1.39 -6.20
N SER A 214 -6.12 1.01 -5.04
CA SER A 214 -5.05 1.75 -4.38
C SER A 214 -3.73 1.70 -5.17
N GLN A 215 -3.41 0.58 -5.84
CA GLN A 215 -2.26 0.52 -6.74
C GLN A 215 -2.40 1.46 -7.95
N VAL A 216 -3.61 1.58 -8.51
CA VAL A 216 -3.89 2.54 -9.60
C VAL A 216 -3.62 3.96 -9.13
N PHE A 217 -4.17 4.35 -7.97
CA PHE A 217 -3.99 5.69 -7.42
C PHE A 217 -2.54 5.97 -7.04
N ALA A 218 -1.86 5.02 -6.41
CA ALA A 218 -0.44 5.13 -6.04
C ALA A 218 0.44 5.37 -7.27
N LEU A 219 0.21 4.61 -8.34
CA LEU A 219 0.96 4.74 -9.60
C LEU A 219 0.68 6.08 -10.29
N ASP A 220 -0.56 6.55 -10.30
CA ASP A 220 -0.92 7.83 -10.91
C ASP A 220 -0.26 9.00 -10.16
N ILE A 221 -0.26 8.96 -8.82
CA ILE A 221 0.46 9.93 -7.97
C ILE A 221 1.97 9.87 -8.27
N TRP A 222 2.54 8.67 -8.29
CA TRP A 222 3.96 8.45 -8.55
C TRP A 222 4.39 9.06 -9.88
N LYS A 223 3.71 8.71 -10.97
CA LYS A 223 4.01 9.21 -12.32
C LYS A 223 3.81 10.70 -12.46
N THR A 224 2.77 11.26 -11.84
CA THR A 224 2.40 12.67 -12.00
C THR A 224 3.28 13.61 -11.18
N ARG A 225 3.79 13.16 -10.02
CA ARG A 225 4.49 14.04 -9.07
C ARG A 225 5.94 13.70 -8.82
N PHE A 226 6.34 12.44 -8.95
CA PHE A 226 7.67 11.99 -8.53
C PHE A 226 8.53 11.50 -9.71
N ALA A 227 7.96 10.72 -10.63
CA ALA A 227 8.69 10.18 -11.78
C ALA A 227 8.68 11.11 -13.01
N VAL A 228 8.37 12.39 -12.85
CA VAL A 228 8.38 13.36 -13.94
C VAL A 228 9.84 13.70 -14.26
N ALA A 229 10.36 13.15 -15.35
CA ALA A 229 11.56 13.67 -15.98
C ALA A 229 11.14 14.85 -16.85
N THR A 230 11.37 16.10 -16.42
CA THR A 230 11.24 17.25 -17.32
C THR A 230 12.60 17.81 -17.70
N SER A 231 12.83 17.89 -19.00
CA SER A 231 14.04 18.38 -19.67
C SER A 231 14.21 19.91 -19.64
N ASP A 232 13.40 20.65 -18.88
CA ASP A 232 13.25 22.11 -19.04
C ASP A 232 13.34 22.91 -17.73
N VAL A 233 14.29 22.60 -16.83
CA VAL A 233 14.58 23.50 -15.69
C VAL A 233 16.07 23.77 -15.55
N VAL A 234 16.41 25.06 -15.58
CA VAL A 234 17.76 25.62 -15.43
C VAL A 234 18.27 25.35 -14.01
N ALA A 235 19.44 24.73 -13.92
CA ALA A 235 20.16 24.48 -12.68
C ALA A 235 20.43 25.79 -11.92
N GLY A 236 19.82 25.97 -10.75
CA GLY A 236 20.06 27.15 -9.92
C GLY A 236 19.32 27.24 -8.59
N ASP A 237 18.30 26.42 -8.35
CA ASP A 237 17.57 26.40 -7.08
C ASP A 237 17.72 25.02 -6.41
N ASP A 238 18.03 25.00 -5.10
CA ASP A 238 18.32 23.79 -4.32
C ASP A 238 17.10 22.86 -4.16
N ASP A 239 15.92 23.28 -4.62
CA ASP A 239 14.67 22.53 -4.63
C ASP A 239 14.38 22.02 -6.05
N LYS A 240 15.19 21.05 -6.51
CA LYS A 240 15.04 20.42 -7.82
C LYS A 240 13.62 19.85 -7.98
N HIS A 241 12.90 20.40 -8.96
CA HIS A 241 11.60 19.91 -9.40
C HIS A 241 11.65 18.47 -9.94
N ASP A 242 12.81 18.06 -10.44
CA ASP A 242 13.04 16.80 -11.18
C ASP A 242 13.71 15.71 -10.34
N ASP A 243 13.65 15.83 -9.00
CA ASP A 243 14.17 14.83 -8.08
C ASP A 243 13.03 13.94 -7.57
N VAL A 244 13.15 12.62 -7.78
CA VAL A 244 12.25 11.61 -7.20
C VAL A 244 12.20 11.73 -5.66
N MET A 245 13.22 12.32 -5.06
CA MET A 245 13.33 12.61 -3.63
C MET A 245 12.93 14.06 -3.26
N SER A 246 12.18 14.75 -4.12
CA SER A 246 11.77 16.15 -3.92
C SER A 246 11.04 16.37 -2.58
N ARG A 247 11.60 17.26 -1.75
CA ARG A 247 10.99 17.68 -0.47
C ARG A 247 9.64 18.36 -0.69
N ARG A 248 9.52 19.14 -1.76
CA ARG A 248 8.28 19.85 -2.06
C ARG A 248 7.16 18.89 -2.40
N GLU A 249 7.40 17.90 -3.25
CA GLU A 249 6.38 16.91 -3.61
C GLU A 249 6.04 15.99 -2.43
N GLY A 250 7.01 15.63 -1.60
CA GLY A 250 6.74 14.97 -0.31
C GLY A 250 5.86 15.83 0.63
N THR A 251 6.10 17.13 0.69
CA THR A 251 5.29 18.07 1.49
C THR A 251 3.88 18.21 0.93
N ARG A 252 3.73 18.20 -0.40
CA ARG A 252 2.43 18.19 -1.09
C ARG A 252 1.65 16.93 -0.74
N LEU A 253 2.24 15.75 -0.92
CA LEU A 253 1.63 14.47 -0.58
C LEU A 253 1.17 14.45 0.89
N TRP A 254 1.97 14.98 1.80
CA TRP A 254 1.58 15.11 3.19
C TRP A 254 0.37 16.04 3.38
N LYS A 255 0.46 17.28 2.90
CA LYS A 255 -0.54 18.32 3.17
C LYS A 255 -1.86 18.12 2.43
N ASP A 256 -1.82 17.52 1.24
CA ASP A 256 -3.00 17.39 0.38
C ASP A 256 -3.71 16.03 0.59
N MET A 257 -3.01 15.04 1.17
CA MET A 257 -3.51 13.68 1.38
C MET A 257 -3.31 13.17 2.81
N LEU A 258 -2.08 12.87 3.23
CA LEU A 258 -1.84 12.11 4.48
C LEU A 258 -2.31 12.82 5.76
N ILE A 259 -2.28 14.16 5.78
CA ILE A 259 -2.70 14.95 6.95
C ILE A 259 -4.18 14.75 7.29
N HIS A 260 -5.00 14.35 6.31
CA HIS A 260 -6.45 14.27 6.46
C HIS A 260 -6.93 12.96 7.09
N GLY A 261 -6.12 11.89 7.08
CA GLY A 261 -6.59 10.55 7.45
C GLY A 261 -7.85 10.17 6.65
N GLY A 262 -8.86 9.62 7.31
CA GLY A 262 -10.21 9.44 6.74
C GLY A 262 -11.14 10.65 6.86
N GLY A 263 -10.64 11.81 7.25
CA GLY A 263 -11.45 13.02 7.48
C GLY A 263 -11.81 13.81 6.22
N LYS A 264 -11.33 13.38 5.05
CA LYS A 264 -11.57 14.01 3.75
C LYS A 264 -11.86 12.93 2.71
N ASP A 265 -12.72 13.25 1.77
CA ASP A 265 -13.08 12.32 0.69
C ASP A 265 -11.85 11.96 -0.17
N PRO A 266 -11.59 10.66 -0.43
CA PRO A 266 -10.48 10.21 -1.26
C PRO A 266 -10.40 10.87 -2.63
N ASN A 267 -11.51 11.06 -3.34
CA ASN A 267 -11.49 11.69 -4.66
C ASN A 267 -11.06 13.14 -4.60
N VAL A 268 -11.40 13.85 -3.52
CA VAL A 268 -10.94 15.22 -3.30
C VAL A 268 -9.43 15.23 -3.01
N MET A 269 -8.94 14.34 -2.13
CA MET A 269 -7.50 14.23 -1.84
C MET A 269 -6.69 13.88 -3.10
N LEU A 270 -7.18 12.94 -3.91
CA LEU A 270 -6.55 12.57 -5.18
C LEU A 270 -6.51 13.74 -6.14
N ARG A 271 -7.60 14.52 -6.27
CA ARG A 271 -7.63 15.71 -7.12
C ARG A 271 -6.67 16.79 -6.64
N ASP A 272 -6.58 17.01 -5.34
CA ASP A 272 -5.67 18.01 -4.78
C ASP A 272 -4.21 17.61 -5.01
N VAL A 273 -3.86 16.34 -4.78
CA VAL A 273 -2.52 15.83 -5.06
C VAL A 273 -2.22 15.86 -6.56
N LEU A 274 -3.11 15.37 -7.42
CA LEU A 274 -2.84 15.21 -8.86
C LEU A 274 -3.03 16.50 -9.67
N GLY A 275 -3.80 17.47 -9.17
CA GLY A 275 -4.26 18.64 -9.93
C GLY A 275 -5.31 18.32 -11.01
N ARG A 276 -5.80 17.09 -11.04
CA ARG A 276 -6.81 16.56 -11.98
C ARG A 276 -7.50 15.34 -11.37
N ALA A 277 -8.54 14.82 -12.03
CA ALA A 277 -9.11 13.53 -11.64
C ALA A 277 -8.08 12.39 -11.80
N PRO A 278 -8.16 11.34 -10.96
CA PRO A 278 -7.31 10.15 -11.11
C PRO A 278 -7.56 9.47 -12.46
N ASN A 279 -6.49 8.96 -13.08
CA ASN A 279 -6.54 8.25 -14.35
C ASN A 279 -6.05 6.80 -14.21
N VAL A 280 -6.85 5.87 -14.73
CA VAL A 280 -6.53 4.44 -14.75
C VAL A 280 -5.62 4.03 -15.92
N ASP A 281 -5.56 4.80 -17.01
CA ASP A 281 -4.82 4.44 -18.23
C ASP A 281 -3.35 4.14 -17.91
N THR A 282 -2.77 4.94 -17.01
CA THR A 282 -1.37 4.80 -16.58
C THR A 282 -1.03 3.45 -15.96
N PHE A 283 -2.04 2.74 -15.42
CA PHE A 283 -1.92 1.40 -14.86
C PHE A 283 -1.86 0.33 -15.95
N PHE A 284 -2.53 0.54 -17.08
CA PHE A 284 -2.55 -0.38 -18.22
C PHE A 284 -1.40 -0.15 -19.19
N ASP A 285 -0.84 1.07 -19.27
CA ASP A 285 0.34 1.39 -20.10
C ASP A 285 1.62 0.60 -19.73
N ARG A 286 1.60 -0.15 -18.62
CA ARG A 286 2.72 -0.98 -18.13
C ARG A 286 2.35 -2.46 -17.94
N ALA A 287 1.30 -2.92 -18.64
CA ALA A 287 0.90 -4.32 -18.71
C ALA A 287 1.68 -5.07 -19.80
#